data_AF-A0A2G9CCJ4-F1
#
_entry.id   AF-A0A2G9CCJ4-F1
#
_cell.length_a   1.000
_cell.length_b   1.000
_cell.length_c   1.000
_cell.angle_alpha   90.00
_cell.angle_beta   90.00
_cell.angle_gamma   90.00
#
_symmetry.space_group_name_H-M   'P 1'
#
loop_
_entity.id
_entity.type
_entity.pdbx_description
1 polymer ?
#
loop_
_entity_poly.entity_id
_entity_poly.type
_entity_poly.pdbx_seq_one_letter_code
_entity_poly.pdbx_strand_id
1 'polypeptide(L)' 'MKTHHIEVQKFKAASNSSTSGLVTFKVDALVKEREPVEGIEPSTLLVMTEANARVLMALLKTQLTDMDGRKPKSRHGRHG' A
#
# COMPACT_ATOMS: atom_id res chain seq x y z
N MET A 1 3.92 19.56 2.23
CA MET A 1 3.88 18.22 1.58
C MET A 1 3.42 18.42 0.15
N LYS A 2 4.03 17.74 -0.84
CA LYS A 2 3.49 17.72 -2.21
C LYS A 2 2.26 16.82 -2.26
N THR A 3 1.16 17.31 -2.81
CA THR A 3 -0.11 16.59 -2.91
C THR A 3 -0.37 16.14 -4.34
N HIS A 4 -0.98 14.97 -4.49
CA HIS A 4 -1.27 14.38 -5.80
C HIS A 4 -2.72 13.93 -5.91
N HIS A 5 -3.21 13.83 -7.14
CA HIS A 5 -4.38 13.04 -7.49
C HIS A 5 -3.88 11.78 -8.20
N ILE A 6 -4.11 10.62 -7.60
CA ILE A 6 -3.70 9.31 -8.11
C ILE A 6 -4.95 8.54 -8.50
N GLU A 7 -5.10 8.20 -9.77
CA GLU A 7 -6.21 7.39 -10.29
C GLU A 7 -5.71 6.02 -10.73
N VAL A 8 -6.11 4.96 -10.03
CA VAL A 8 -5.67 3.59 -10.30
C VAL A 8 -6.47 3.00 -11.45
N GLN A 9 -5.75 2.65 -12.52
CA GLN A 9 -6.29 1.97 -13.69
C GLN A 9 -6.30 0.46 -13.48
N LYS A 10 -5.23 -0.11 -12.90
CA LYS A 10 -5.11 -1.56 -12.70
C LYS A 10 -4.09 -1.93 -11.62
N PHE A 11 -4.40 -2.92 -10.80
CA PHE A 11 -3.41 -3.61 -9.96
C PHE A 11 -2.72 -4.74 -10.73
N LYS A 12 -1.39 -4.76 -10.72
CA LYS A 12 -0.55 -5.75 -11.42
C LYS A 12 0.05 -6.78 -10.50
N ALA A 13 0.52 -6.35 -9.34
CA ALA A 13 1.13 -7.23 -8.35
C ALA A 13 1.02 -6.60 -6.96
N ALA A 14 1.05 -7.45 -5.94
CA ALA A 14 1.25 -7.04 -4.56
C ALA A 14 2.34 -7.92 -3.95
N SER A 15 3.18 -7.32 -3.13
CA SER A 15 4.19 -8.02 -2.33
C SER A 15 4.30 -7.38 -0.97
N ASN A 16 4.82 -8.12 0.00
CA ASN A 16 5.16 -7.59 1.31
C ASN A 16 6.65 -7.86 1.60
N SER A 17 7.20 -7.16 2.59
CA SER A 17 8.58 -7.33 3.02
C SER A 17 8.65 -7.67 4.50
N SER A 18 9.21 -8.84 4.83
CA SER A 18 9.40 -9.27 6.23
C SER A 18 10.35 -8.37 7.02
N THR A 19 11.23 -7.64 6.34
CA THR A 19 12.26 -6.82 6.98
C THR A 19 11.79 -5.39 7.20
N SER A 20 11.04 -4.82 6.25
CA SER A 20 10.57 -3.42 6.34
C SER A 20 9.14 -3.29 6.85
N GLY A 21 8.37 -4.38 6.91
CA GLY A 21 6.95 -4.34 7.29
C GLY A 21 6.05 -3.66 6.25
N LEU A 22 6.57 -3.37 5.06
CA LEU A 22 5.84 -2.68 4.00
C LEU A 22 5.07 -3.67 3.12
N VAL A 23 3.91 -3.21 2.64
CA VAL A 23 3.17 -3.82 1.52
C VAL A 23 3.31 -2.89 0.31
N THR A 24 3.74 -3.45 -0.82
CA THR A 24 3.97 -2.73 -2.06
C THR A 24 2.99 -3.20 -3.13
N PHE A 25 2.35 -2.24 -3.79
CA PHE A 25 1.49 -2.51 -4.94
C PHE A 25 2.14 -1.99 -6.21
N LYS A 26 2.24 -2.85 -7.23
CA LYS A 26 2.56 -2.42 -8.59
C LYS A 26 1.24 -2.11 -9.29
N VAL A 27 1.07 -0.88 -9.74
CA VAL A 27 -0.16 -0.40 -10.36
C VAL A 27 0.13 0.35 -11.65
N ASP A 28 -0.85 0.34 -12.56
CA ASP A 28 -0.97 1.38 -13.58
C ASP A 28 -1.84 2.48 -12.99
N ALA A 29 -1.35 3.72 -13.00
CA ALA A 29 -2.06 4.86 -12.46
C ALA A 29 -1.79 6.13 -13.26
N LEU A 30 -2.79 7.02 -13.30
CA LEU A 30 -2.59 8.41 -13.69
C LEU A 30 -2.24 9.20 -12.44
N VAL A 31 -1.17 9.99 -12.50
CA VAL A 31 -0.72 10.82 -11.39
C VAL A 31 -0.68 12.27 -11.86
N LYS A 32 -1.41 13.13 -11.16
CA LYS A 32 -1.42 14.58 -11.41
C LYS A 32 -1.02 15.30 -10.13
N GLU A 33 -0.23 16.35 -10.26
CA GLU A 33 0.00 17.26 -9.14
C GLU A 33 -1.33 17.93 -8.75
N ARG A 34 -1.52 18.14 -7.46
CA ARG A 34 -2.68 18.83 -6.90
C ARG A 34 -2.16 19.99 -6.07
N GLU A 35 -2.58 21.20 -6.40
CA GLU A 35 -2.25 22.36 -5.59
C GLU A 35 -2.95 22.29 -4.22
N PRO A 36 -2.24 22.55 -3.12
CA PRO A 36 -2.86 22.71 -1.82
C PRO A 36 -3.89 23.84 -1.85
N VAL A 37 -5.05 23.61 -1.26
CA VAL A 37 -6.08 24.64 -1.10
C VAL A 37 -5.89 25.29 0.27
N GLU A 38 -5.86 26.62 0.30
CA GLU A 38 -5.69 27.37 1.55
C GLU A 38 -6.82 27.06 2.54
N GLY A 39 -6.47 26.89 3.82
CA GLY A 39 -7.43 26.52 4.88
C GLY A 39 -7.89 25.06 4.87
N ILE A 40 -7.42 24.24 3.92
CA ILE A 40 -7.72 22.81 3.86
C ILE A 40 -6.45 22.00 4.14
N GLU A 41 -6.58 20.94 4.96
CA GLU A 41 -5.45 20.04 5.21
C GLU A 41 -4.94 19.41 3.90
N PRO A 42 -3.65 19.59 3.56
CA PRO A 42 -3.08 19.05 2.34
C PRO A 42 -3.17 17.52 2.29
N SER A 43 -3.85 16.98 1.28
CA SER A 43 -4.09 15.56 1.10
C SER A 43 -3.81 15.09 -0.33
N THR A 44 -3.25 13.90 -0.45
CA THR A 44 -3.19 13.16 -1.72
C THR A 44 -4.46 12.34 -1.85
N LEU A 45 -5.11 12.40 -3.01
CA LEU A 45 -6.30 11.61 -3.31
C LEU A 45 -5.90 10.33 -4.03
N LEU A 46 -6.42 9.19 -3.56
CA LEU A 46 -6.34 7.91 -4.24
C LEU A 46 -7.75 7.53 -4.71
N VAL A 47 -7.94 7.48 -6.02
CA VAL A 47 -9.23 7.23 -6.66
C VAL A 47 -9.12 5.95 -7.48
N MET A 48 -10.17 5.14 -7.47
CA MET A 48 -10.26 3.91 -8.25
C MET A 48 -11.72 3.51 -8.46
N THR A 49 -11.99 2.69 -9.46
CA THR A 49 -13.31 2.08 -9.66
C THR A 49 -13.64 1.09 -8.54
N GLU A 50 -14.92 0.79 -8.34
CA GLU A 50 -15.35 -0.22 -7.38
C GLU A 50 -14.67 -1.59 -7.64
N ALA A 51 -14.55 -1.96 -8.92
CA ALA A 51 -13.87 -3.20 -9.31
C ALA A 51 -12.41 -3.22 -8.84
N ASN A 52 -11.68 -2.12 -9.04
CA ASN A 52 -10.30 -1.99 -8.56
C ASN A 52 -10.22 -1.98 -7.02
N ALA A 53 -11.20 -1.39 -6.33
CA ALA A 53 -11.27 -1.44 -4.87
C ALA A 53 -11.46 -2.87 -4.33
N ARG A 54 -12.29 -3.69 -4.99
CA ARG A 54 -12.44 -5.11 -4.65
C ARG A 54 -11.15 -5.90 -4.87
N VAL A 55 -10.43 -5.62 -5.96
CA VAL A 55 -9.11 -6.22 -6.23
C VAL A 55 -8.10 -5.81 -5.15
N LEU A 56 -8.05 -4.53 -4.78
CA LEU A 56 -7.20 -4.04 -3.70
C LEU A 56 -7.47 -4.81 -2.40
N MET A 57 -8.74 -4.96 -2.02
CA MET A 57 -9.11 -5.70 -0.80
C MET A 57 -8.60 -7.15 -0.83
N ALA A 58 -8.79 -7.86 -1.94
CA ALA A 58 -8.33 -9.25 -2.08
C ALA A 58 -6.79 -9.37 -2.00
N LEU A 59 -6.08 -8.48 -2.68
CA LEU A 59 -4.62 -8.44 -2.67
C LEU A 59 -4.10 -8.08 -1.27
N LEU A 60 -4.67 -7.06 -0.64
CA LEU A 60 -4.27 -6.61 0.69
C LEU A 60 -4.48 -7.71 1.73
N LYS A 61 -5.64 -8.37 1.72
CA LYS A 61 -5.92 -9.50 2.62
C LYS A 61 -4.88 -10.61 2.46
N THR A 62 -4.52 -10.94 1.23
CA THR A 62 -3.48 -11.94 0.94
C THR A 62 -2.14 -11.52 1.54
N GLN A 63 -1.71 -10.28 1.32
CA GLN A 63 -0.43 -9.80 1.82
C GLN A 63 -0.38 -9.75 3.34
N LEU A 64 -1.47 -9.33 4.01
CA LEU A 64 -1.55 -9.29 5.47
C LEU A 64 -1.54 -10.71 6.06
N THR A 65 -2.30 -11.64 5.46
CA THR A 65 -2.32 -13.04 5.91
C THR A 65 -0.92 -13.68 5.83
N ASP A 66 -0.19 -13.42 4.74
CA ASP A 66 1.19 -13.90 4.60
C ASP A 66 2.14 -13.23 5.61
N MET A 67 1.94 -11.94 5.93
CA MET A 67 2.72 -11.28 6.99
C MET A 67 2.44 -11.89 8.37
N ASP A 68 1.17 -12.09 8.71
CA ASP A 68 0.76 -12.62 10.02
C ASP A 68 1.18 -14.08 10.20
N GLY A 69 1.21 -14.86 9.11
CA GLY A 69 1.69 -16.24 9.11
C GLY A 69 3.19 -16.39 9.38
N ARG A 70 3.97 -15.31 9.28
CA ARG A 70 5.40 -15.35 9.61
C ARG A 70 5.55 -15.31 11.12
N LYS A 71 5.99 -16.44 11.70
CA LYS A 71 6.43 -16.46 13.09
C LYS A 71 7.44 -15.32 13.31
N PRO A 72 7.33 -14.54 14.41
CA PRO A 72 8.41 -13.67 14.83
C PRO A 72 9.67 -14.53 14.81
N LYS A 73 10.72 -14.11 14.09
CA LYS A 73 12.02 -14.76 14.22
C LYS A 73 12.41 -14.57 15.68
N SER A 74 12.13 -15.60 16.49
CA SER A 74 12.58 -15.72 17.86
C SER A 74 14.05 -15.38 17.87
N ARG A 75 14.39 -14.20 18.40
CA ARG A 75 15.75 -13.92 18.88
C ARG A 75 15.93 -14.75 20.14
N HIS A 76 15.89 -16.08 20.02
CA HIS A 76 16.39 -16.94 21.07
C HIS A 76 17.89 -16.66 21.14
N GLY A 77 18.26 -16.05 22.25
CA GLY A 77 19.63 -15.66 22.55
C GLY A 77 20.55 -16.81 22.25
N ARG A 78 21.51 -16.55 21.37
CA ARG A 78 22.70 -17.36 21.24
C ARG A 78 23.53 -17.11 22.51
N HIS A 79 23.17 -17.80 23.58
CA HIS A 79 24.09 -18.14 24.66
C HIS A 79 24.50 -19.58 24.44
N GLY A 80 25.79 -19.74 24.14
CA GLY A 80 26.51 -20.97 23.88
C GLY A 80 27.93 -20.55 23.56
#